data_AF-A0A966TF24-F1
#
_entry.id   AF-A0A966TF24-F1
#
_cell.length_a   1.000
_cell.length_b   1.000
_cell.length_c   1.000
_cell.angle_alpha   90.00
_cell.angle_beta   90.00
_cell.angle_gamma   90.00
#
_symmetry.space_group_name_H-M   'P 1'
#
loop_
_entity.id
_entity.type
_entity.pdbx_description
1 polymer ?
#
loop_
_entity_poly.entity_id
_entity_poly.type
_entity_poly.pdbx_seq_one_letter_code
_entity_poly.pdbx_strand_id
1 'polypeptide(L)' 'MVESPCIGICHISKEHQFCEGCFRSEEEISQWITFSDEQKKEILQL' A
#
# COMPACT_ATOMS: atom_id res chain seq x y z
N MET A 1 11.23 11.21 1.35
CA MET A 1 10.72 10.06 2.10
C MET A 1 9.21 10.07 2.00
N VAL A 2 8.62 9.03 1.41
CA VAL A 2 7.16 8.88 1.32
C VAL A 2 6.68 7.99 2.46
N GLU A 3 5.73 8.49 3.25
CA GLU A 3 5.16 7.76 4.39
C GLU A 3 4.20 6.67 3.93
N SER A 4 4.12 5.59 4.71
CA SER A 4 3.18 4.50 4.41
C SER A 4 1.74 4.98 4.63
N PRO A 5 0.79 4.67 3.73
CA PRO A 5 -0.63 4.97 3.92
C PRO A 5 -1.31 4.03 4.94
N CYS A 6 -0.55 3.15 5.59
CA CYS A 6 -1.10 2.13 6.49
C CYS A 6 -1.70 2.77 7.75
N ILE A 7 -2.98 2.48 8.01
CA ILE A 7 -3.70 2.95 9.20
C ILE A 7 -3.77 1.90 10.33
N GLY A 8 -2.94 0.86 10.27
CA GLY A 8 -2.92 -0.23 11.26
C GLY A 8 -4.02 -1.27 11.11
N ILE A 9 -4.81 -1.20 10.03
CA ILE A 9 -5.78 -2.23 9.66
C ILE A 9 -5.18 -3.09 8.55
N CYS A 10 -4.99 -4.38 8.82
CA CYS A 10 -4.53 -5.35 7.83
C CYS A 10 -5.64 -6.38 7.58
N HIS A 11 -6.57 -6.02 6.69
CA HIS A 11 -7.63 -6.90 6.24
C HIS A 11 -7.69 -6.83 4.72
N ILE A 12 -7.23 -7.88 4.03
CA ILE A 12 -7.30 -7.97 2.56
C ILE A 12 -8.69 -8.50 2.20
N SER A 13 -9.49 -7.68 1.51
CA SER A 13 -10.77 -8.13 0.96
C SER A 13 -10.51 -9.17 -0.13
N LYS A 14 -11.16 -10.35 -0.02
CA LYS A 14 -11.09 -11.40 -1.06
C LYS A 14 -11.79 -10.99 -2.36
N GLU A 15 -12.74 -10.06 -2.28
CA GLU A 15 -13.51 -9.59 -3.43
C GLU A 15 -12.71 -8.57 -4.25
N HIS A 16 -12.04 -7.64 -3.57
CA HIS A 16 -11.32 -6.55 -4.23
C HIS A 16 -9.81 -6.78 -4.29
N GLN A 17 -9.27 -7.77 -3.60
CA GLN A 17 -7.82 -8.05 -3.48
C GLN A 17 -6.99 -6.88 -2.91
N PHE A 18 -7.64 -5.95 -2.21
CA PHE A 18 -7.01 -4.80 -1.58
C PHE A 18 -7.26 -4.80 -0.07
N CYS A 19 -6.35 -4.17 0.67
CA CYS A 19 -6.53 -3.88 2.08
C CYS A 19 -7.69 -2.90 2.28
N GLU A 20 -8.64 -3.21 3.15
CA GLU A 20 -9.78 -2.34 3.45
C GLU A 20 -9.40 -1.05 4.19
N GLY A 21 -8.22 -1.01 4.81
CA GLY A 21 -7.73 0.16 5.54
C GLY A 21 -6.98 1.16 4.67
N CYS A 22 -5.95 0.70 3.96
CA CYS A 22 -5.09 1.55 3.13
C CYS A 22 -5.36 1.44 1.62
N PHE A 23 -6.31 0.60 1.20
CA PHE A 23 -6.69 0.38 -0.20
C PHE A 23 -5.52 0.03 -1.12
N ARG A 24 -4.49 -0.63 -0.57
CA ARG A 24 -3.31 -1.11 -1.29
C ARG A 24 -3.36 -2.63 -1.43
N SER A 25 -2.73 -3.16 -2.47
CA SER A 25 -2.64 -4.60 -2.68
C SER A 25 -1.68 -5.22 -1.67
N GLU A 26 -1.80 -6.53 -1.47
CA GLU A 26 -0.87 -7.27 -0.62
C GLU A 26 0.58 -7.14 -1.12
N GLU A 27 0.78 -7.13 -2.44
CA GLU A 27 2.11 -6.95 -3.05
C GLU A 27 2.68 -5.56 -2.75
N GLU A 28 1.88 -4.51 -2.92
CA GLU A 28 2.28 -3.13 -2.60
C GLU A 28 2.66 -2.97 -1.13
N ILE A 29 1.90 -3.60 -0.22
CA ILE A 29 2.14 -3.56 1.22
C ILE A 29 3.44 -4.31 1.57
N SER A 30 3.62 -5.52 1.04
CA SER A 30 4.79 -6.37 1.33
C SER A 30 6.10 -5.77 0.79
N GLN A 31 6.04 -5.11 -0.37
CA GLN A 31 7.20 -4.49 -1.01
C GLN A 31 7.42 -3.03 -0.63
N TRP A 32 6.54 -2.43 0.21
CA TRP A 32 6.59 -1.00 0.53
C TRP A 32 7.97 -0.51 0.99
N ILE A 33 8.65 -1.29 1.83
CA ILE A 33 9.99 -0.92 2.34
C ILE A 33 11.08 -0.95 1.25
N THR A 34 10.87 -1.73 0.19
CA THR A 34 11.82 -1.88 -0.93
C THR A 34 11.62 -0.86 -2.04
N PHE A 35 10.44 -0.24 -2.12
CA PHE A 35 10.15 0.76 -3.15
C PHE A 35 10.95 2.06 -2.96
N SER A 36 11.36 2.64 -4.08
CA SER A 36 11.91 4.00 -4.14
C SER A 36 10.84 5.03 -3.80
N ASP A 37 11.26 6.24 -3.44
CA ASP A 37 10.32 7.35 -3.19
C ASP A 37 9.49 7.69 -4.44
N GLU A 38 10.01 7.48 -5.66
CA GLU A 38 9.26 7.67 -6.90
C GLU A 38 8.19 6.59 -7.09
N GLN A 39 8.54 5.32 -6.90
CA GLN A 39 7.57 4.22 -6.95
C GLN A 39 6.45 4.40 -5.91
N LYS A 40 6.81 4.81 -4.69
CA LYS A 40 5.83 5.10 -3.64
C LYS A 40 4.88 6.22 -4.02
N LYS A 41 5.37 7.27 -4.69
CA LYS A 41 4.51 8.37 -5.20
C LYS A 41 3.60 7.88 -6.31
N GLU A 42 4.08 7.06 -7.24
CA GLU A 42 3.24 6.48 -8.29
C GLU A 42 2.13 5.61 -7.71
N ILE A 43 2.46 4.75 -6.74
CA ILE A 43 1.47 3.92 -6.02
C ILE A 43 0.44 4.82 -5.33
N LEU A 44 0.89 5.85 -4.59
CA LEU A 44 -0.01 6.76 -3.88
C LEU A 44 -0.66 7.82 -4.77
N GLN A 45 -0.33 7.87 -6.06
CA GLN A 45 -0.79 8.89 -7.01
C GLN A 45 -0.52 10.34 -6.52
N LEU A 46 0.68 10.57 -5.96
CA LEU A 46 1.14 11.85 -5.40
C LEU A 46 1.97 12.68 -6.39
#